data_AF-A0A951RNU8-F1
#
_entry.id   AF-A0A951RNU8-F1
#
_cell.length_a   1.000
_cell.length_b   1.000
_cell.length_c   1.000
_cell.angle_alpha   90.00
_cell.angle_beta   90.00
_cell.angle_gamma   90.00
#
_symmetry.space_group_name_H-M   'P 1'
#
loop_
_entity.id
_entity.type
_entity.pdbx_description
1 polymer ?
#
loop_
_entity_poly.entity_id
_entity_poly.type
_entity_poly.pdbx_seq_one_letter_code
_entity_poly.pdbx_strand_id
1 'polypeptide(L)'
;MKKYYRNYWIIFEKTYIIFRLPALNKNVRNEIRKGKKIYFWDNGIRNAIVGNFQPVQSRTDAGALWENFIISERLKNNRYNESDAKSYFWRTTQQQEIDYIEEVNSAYHLFEFKWKEKKNARFSKTFLRSYTVASQKLVHPGNMEEFIL
;
A
#
# COMPACT_ATOMS: atom_id res chain seq x y z
N MET A 1 -36.19 -9.91 -9.99
CA MET A 1 -35.43 -8.98 -9.13
C MET A 1 -34.16 -9.65 -8.62
N LYS A 2 -32.97 -9.06 -8.85
CA LYS A 2 -31.59 -9.43 -8.40
C LYS A 2 -30.60 -9.75 -9.54
N LYS A 3 -30.15 -8.75 -10.33
CA LYS A 3 -28.83 -8.79 -11.02
C LYS A 3 -28.32 -7.47 -11.62
N TYR A 4 -28.58 -6.31 -11.00
CA TYR A 4 -28.08 -5.02 -11.51
C TYR A 4 -27.50 -4.08 -10.45
N TYR A 5 -26.98 -4.60 -9.33
CA TYR A 5 -25.97 -3.83 -8.60
C TYR A 5 -24.68 -3.89 -9.42
N ARG A 6 -24.52 -2.93 -10.33
CA ARG A 6 -23.26 -2.65 -11.03
C ARG A 6 -22.16 -2.61 -9.97
N ASN A 7 -21.17 -3.50 -10.08
CA ASN A 7 -19.97 -3.44 -9.26
C ASN A 7 -19.14 -2.24 -9.74
N TYR A 8 -19.53 -1.02 -9.33
CA TYR A 8 -18.89 0.25 -9.72
C TYR A 8 -17.38 0.24 -9.48
N TRP A 9 -16.93 -0.46 -8.45
CA TRP A 9 -15.52 -0.73 -8.16
C TRP A 9 -14.76 -1.38 -9.32
N ILE A 10 -15.39 -2.32 -10.04
CA ILE A 10 -14.79 -2.95 -11.23
C ILE A 10 -14.66 -1.93 -12.36
N ILE A 11 -15.63 -1.02 -12.50
CA ILE A 11 -15.56 0.04 -13.50
C ILE A 11 -14.38 0.96 -13.16
N PHE A 12 -14.29 1.45 -11.92
CA PHE A 12 -13.19 2.31 -11.48
C PHE A 12 -11.81 1.67 -11.61
N GLU A 13 -11.71 0.36 -11.40
CA GLU A 13 -10.46 -0.39 -11.59
C GLU A 13 -10.12 -0.51 -13.09
N LYS A 14 -11.10 -0.80 -13.95
CA LYS A 14 -10.92 -0.88 -15.42
C LYS A 14 -10.64 0.48 -16.08
N THR A 15 -11.08 1.57 -15.46
CA THR A 15 -10.81 2.94 -15.95
C THR A 15 -9.59 3.57 -15.28
N TYR A 16 -8.76 2.79 -14.56
CA TYR A 16 -7.55 3.29 -13.91
C TYR A 16 -7.79 4.45 -12.93
N ILE A 17 -8.96 4.49 -12.26
CA ILE A 17 -9.22 5.45 -11.18
C ILE A 17 -8.69 4.90 -9.86
N ILE A 18 -8.94 3.61 -9.60
CA ILE A 18 -8.46 2.91 -8.41
C ILE A 18 -7.67 1.66 -8.76
N PHE A 19 -6.91 1.16 -7.81
CA PHE A 19 -6.34 -0.18 -7.81
C PHE A 19 -6.52 -0.85 -6.44
N ARG A 20 -6.31 -2.16 -6.41
CA ARG A 20 -6.41 -2.97 -5.21
C ARG A 20 -5.05 -3.54 -4.85
N LEU A 21 -4.59 -3.29 -3.64
CA LEU A 21 -3.43 -3.95 -3.06
C LEU A 21 -3.95 -5.18 -2.30
N PRO A 22 -3.60 -6.41 -2.73
CA PRO A 22 -4.07 -7.63 -2.08
C PRO A 22 -3.34 -7.86 -0.75
N ALA A 23 -4.02 -8.52 0.19
CA ALA A 23 -3.35 -9.04 1.38
C ALA A 23 -2.41 -10.17 0.99
N LEU A 24 -1.24 -10.22 1.63
CA LEU A 24 -0.38 -11.40 1.56
C LEU A 24 -1.16 -12.59 2.12
N ASN A 25 -1.33 -13.61 1.30
CA ASN A 25 -2.08 -14.80 1.65
C ASN A 25 -1.15 -16.01 1.60
N LYS A 26 -0.61 -16.38 2.76
CA LYS A 26 0.13 -17.62 2.95
C LYS A 26 -0.55 -18.43 4.05
N ASN A 27 -0.16 -19.71 4.19
CA ASN A 27 -0.83 -20.66 5.06
C ASN A 27 -0.63 -20.41 6.58
N VAL A 28 -0.23 -19.22 6.99
CA VAL A 28 -0.11 -18.84 8.40
C VAL A 28 -1.52 -18.67 8.99
N ARG A 29 -1.76 -19.24 10.18
CA ARG A 29 -3.10 -19.34 10.79
C ARG A 29 -3.70 -18.00 11.24
N ASN A 30 -2.88 -16.99 11.51
CA ASN A 30 -3.31 -15.73 12.14
C ASN A 30 -3.34 -14.52 11.18
N GLU A 31 -3.18 -14.75 9.88
CA GLU A 31 -3.15 -13.70 8.85
C GLU A 31 -4.52 -13.44 8.21
N ILE A 32 -4.79 -12.18 7.88
CA ILE A 32 -5.99 -11.82 7.12
C ILE A 32 -5.77 -12.16 5.64
N ARG A 33 -6.33 -13.30 5.21
CA ARG A 33 -6.08 -13.87 3.87
C ARG A 33 -6.84 -13.22 2.70
N LYS A 34 -7.95 -12.52 2.97
CA LYS A 34 -8.89 -12.04 1.92
C LYS A 34 -9.09 -10.52 1.90
N GLY A 35 -8.29 -9.77 2.65
CA GLY A 35 -8.36 -8.31 2.66
C GLY A 35 -7.88 -7.72 1.33
N LYS A 36 -8.46 -6.58 0.93
CA LYS A 36 -7.95 -5.73 -0.15
C LYS A 36 -7.95 -4.30 0.36
N LYS A 37 -6.81 -3.61 0.24
CA LYS A 37 -6.78 -2.15 0.37
C LYS A 37 -7.05 -1.54 -1.00
N ILE A 38 -7.80 -0.44 -1.02
CA ILE A 38 -8.19 0.26 -2.24
C ILE A 38 -7.53 1.62 -2.22
N TYR A 39 -6.85 1.95 -3.30
CA TYR A 39 -6.08 3.17 -3.47
C TYR A 39 -6.42 3.82 -4.80
N PHE A 40 -6.25 5.14 -4.89
CA PHE A 40 -6.38 5.87 -6.14
C PHE A 40 -5.06 5.86 -6.91
N TRP A 41 -5.11 5.82 -8.23
CA TRP A 41 -3.91 6.05 -9.04
C TRP A 41 -3.43 7.52 -9.00
N ASP A 42 -4.33 8.43 -8.65
CA ASP A 42 -4.11 9.86 -8.60
C ASP A 42 -4.78 10.47 -7.35
N ASN A 43 -3.99 11.15 -6.52
CA ASN A 43 -4.47 11.80 -5.31
C ASN A 43 -5.33 13.04 -5.57
N GLY A 44 -5.18 13.71 -6.71
CA GLY A 44 -6.07 14.77 -7.18
C GLY A 44 -7.49 14.26 -7.41
N ILE A 45 -7.66 13.08 -8.02
CA ILE A 45 -8.99 12.44 -8.15
C ILE A 45 -9.57 12.11 -6.78
N ARG A 46 -8.76 11.51 -5.89
CA ARG A 46 -9.16 11.25 -4.50
C ARG A 46 -9.63 12.53 -3.80
N ASN A 47 -8.85 13.60 -3.91
CA ASN A 47 -9.13 14.89 -3.28
C ASN A 47 -10.38 15.55 -3.86
N ALA A 48 -10.61 15.44 -5.17
CA ALA A 48 -11.82 15.91 -5.82
C ALA A 48 -13.08 15.21 -5.28
N ILE A 49 -13.02 13.89 -5.10
CA ILE A 49 -14.13 13.10 -4.54
C ILE A 49 -14.40 13.45 -3.08
N VAL A 50 -13.34 13.65 -2.28
CA VAL A 50 -13.44 14.04 -0.87
C VAL A 50 -13.83 15.53 -0.71
N GLY A 51 -13.64 16.35 -1.74
CA GLY A 51 -13.86 17.79 -1.68
C GLY A 51 -12.84 18.53 -0.81
N ASN A 52 -11.63 17.98 -0.66
CA ASN A 52 -10.59 18.58 0.17
C ASN A 52 -9.31 18.77 -0.64
N PHE A 53 -8.92 20.03 -0.85
CA PHE A 53 -7.68 20.45 -1.51
C PHE A 53 -6.80 21.31 -0.60
N GLN A 54 -7.08 21.31 0.70
CA GLN A 54 -6.25 22.03 1.65
C GLN A 54 -4.80 21.52 1.62
N PRO A 55 -3.81 22.37 1.95
CA PRO A 55 -2.42 21.94 2.08
C PRO A 55 -2.29 20.71 2.99
N VAL A 56 -1.42 19.77 2.64
CA VAL A 56 -1.28 18.48 3.36
C VAL A 56 -1.04 18.65 4.86
N GLN A 57 -0.39 19.74 5.27
CA GLN A 57 -0.07 20.06 6.66
C GLN A 57 -1.31 20.36 7.51
N SER A 58 -2.41 20.84 6.91
CA SER A 58 -3.66 21.15 7.62
C SER A 58 -4.69 20.02 7.56
N ARG A 59 -4.35 18.88 6.94
CA ARG A 59 -5.25 17.76 6.76
C ARG A 59 -5.10 16.70 7.85
N THR A 60 -6.24 16.16 8.28
CA THR A 60 -6.28 15.02 9.22
C THR A 60 -5.95 13.69 8.54
N ASP A 61 -6.15 13.58 7.23
CA ASP A 61 -5.88 12.39 6.42
C ASP A 61 -4.51 12.40 5.72
N ALA A 62 -3.59 13.28 6.13
CA ALA A 62 -2.27 13.44 5.52
C ALA A 62 -1.48 12.12 5.42
N GLY A 63 -1.55 11.26 6.44
CA GLY A 63 -0.90 9.94 6.43
C GLY A 63 -1.48 9.01 5.36
N ALA A 64 -2.81 8.96 5.22
CA ALA A 64 -3.47 8.12 4.21
C ALA A 64 -3.24 8.66 2.79
N LEU A 65 -3.19 9.99 2.63
CA LEU A 65 -2.86 10.64 1.37
C LEU A 65 -1.42 10.31 0.94
N TRP A 66 -0.48 10.35 1.90
CA TRP A 66 0.91 9.99 1.69
C TRP A 66 1.08 8.51 1.30
N GLU A 67 0.49 7.59 2.06
CA GLU A 67 0.50 6.16 1.76
C GLU A 67 -0.06 5.88 0.36
N ASN A 68 -1.20 6.49 0.01
CA ASN A 68 -1.78 6.31 -1.32
C ASN A 68 -0.82 6.78 -2.42
N PHE A 69 -0.24 7.98 -2.27
CA PHE A 69 0.71 8.52 -3.25
C PHE A 69 1.88 7.56 -3.46
N ILE A 70 2.57 7.20 -2.38
CA ILE A 70 3.78 6.39 -2.46
C ILE A 70 3.53 5.01 -3.06
N ILE A 71 2.46 4.33 -2.65
CA ILE A 71 2.12 3.02 -3.23
C ILE A 71 1.77 3.16 -4.71
N SER A 72 1.02 4.20 -5.09
CA SER A 72 0.64 4.41 -6.49
C SER A 72 1.86 4.66 -7.39
N GLU A 73 2.82 5.46 -6.93
CA GLU A 73 4.06 5.74 -7.67
C GLU A 73 4.96 4.51 -7.74
N ARG A 74 5.11 3.76 -6.63
CA ARG A 74 5.89 2.53 -6.62
C ARG A 74 5.34 1.49 -7.60
N LEU A 75 4.02 1.31 -7.66
CA LEU A 75 3.41 0.37 -8.61
C LEU A 75 3.60 0.81 -10.06
N LYS A 76 3.56 2.12 -10.34
CA LYS A 76 3.89 2.67 -11.67
C LYS A 76 5.35 2.38 -12.01
N ASN A 77 6.28 2.68 -11.11
CA ASN A 77 7.71 2.41 -11.27
C ASN A 77 7.99 0.93 -11.54
N ASN A 78 7.47 0.03 -10.71
CA ASN A 78 7.61 -1.42 -10.90
C ASN A 78 7.12 -1.85 -12.28
N ARG A 79 6.02 -1.27 -12.76
CA ARG A 79 5.46 -1.59 -14.08
C ARG A 79 6.32 -1.05 -15.22
N TYR A 80 6.83 0.18 -15.11
CA TYR A 80 7.69 0.79 -16.14
C TYR A 80 9.03 0.10 -16.25
N ASN A 81 9.55 -0.44 -15.15
CA ASN A 81 10.80 -1.17 -15.08
C ASN A 81 10.65 -2.69 -15.29
N GLU A 82 9.45 -3.16 -15.67
CA GLU A 82 9.15 -4.59 -15.87
C GLU A 82 9.58 -5.47 -14.68
N SER A 83 9.43 -4.94 -13.47
CA SER A 83 9.84 -5.61 -12.23
C SER A 83 8.97 -6.83 -11.94
N ASP A 84 9.61 -7.94 -11.55
CA ASP A 84 8.94 -9.16 -11.06
C ASP A 84 8.39 -9.02 -9.63
N ALA A 85 8.50 -7.85 -9.02
CA ALA A 85 8.03 -7.58 -7.66
C ALA A 85 6.51 -7.80 -7.54
N LYS A 86 6.13 -8.71 -6.65
CA LYS A 86 4.72 -8.92 -6.29
C LYS A 86 4.37 -8.09 -5.06
N SER A 87 3.38 -7.21 -5.23
CA SER A 87 3.00 -6.22 -4.22
C SER A 87 1.84 -6.68 -3.34
N TYR A 88 2.00 -6.52 -2.03
CA TYR A 88 1.00 -6.90 -1.02
C TYR A 88 0.94 -5.87 0.12
N PHE A 89 -0.11 -5.94 0.94
CA PHE A 89 -0.05 -5.49 2.33
C PHE A 89 -0.15 -6.71 3.25
N TRP A 90 0.18 -6.55 4.54
CA TRP A 90 -0.01 -7.63 5.51
C TRP A 90 -0.71 -7.13 6.76
N ARG A 91 -1.65 -7.93 7.26
CA ARG A 91 -2.34 -7.65 8.52
C ARG A 91 -2.72 -8.96 9.24
N THR A 92 -2.68 -8.94 10.57
CA THR A 92 -3.15 -10.06 11.41
C THR A 92 -4.50 -9.78 12.05
N THR A 93 -5.13 -10.81 12.59
CA THR A 93 -6.35 -10.67 13.41
C THR A 93 -6.12 -9.83 14.67
N GLN A 94 -4.88 -9.71 15.13
CA GLN A 94 -4.46 -8.85 16.26
C GLN A 94 -4.09 -7.42 15.82
N GLN A 95 -4.49 -7.00 14.62
CA GLN A 95 -4.26 -5.67 14.07
C GLN A 95 -2.78 -5.26 13.93
N GLN A 96 -1.85 -6.22 13.91
CA GLN A 96 -0.49 -5.92 13.43
C GLN A 96 -0.55 -5.73 11.92
N GLU A 97 0.16 -4.73 11.41
CA GLU A 97 0.12 -4.34 10.01
C GLU A 97 1.52 -4.03 9.48
N ILE A 98 1.70 -4.27 8.18
CA ILE A 98 2.79 -3.74 7.37
C ILE A 98 2.13 -3.12 6.15
N ASP A 99 2.39 -1.83 5.93
CA ASP A 99 1.67 -1.02 4.92
C ASP A 99 1.85 -1.59 3.51
N TYR A 100 3.08 -1.95 3.14
CA TYR A 100 3.41 -2.46 1.82
C TYR A 100 4.58 -3.45 1.84
N ILE A 101 4.49 -4.47 1.00
CA ILE A 101 5.43 -5.58 0.91
C ILE A 101 5.67 -5.88 -0.56
N GLU A 102 6.93 -6.09 -0.93
CA GLU A 102 7.32 -6.64 -2.23
C GLU A 102 7.96 -8.02 -2.03
N GLU A 103 7.46 -9.03 -2.75
CA GLU A 103 8.08 -10.34 -2.87
C GLU A 103 8.89 -10.37 -4.17
N VAL A 104 10.21 -10.57 -4.05
CA VAL A 104 11.15 -10.72 -5.18
C VAL A 104 12.02 -11.94 -4.89
N ASN A 105 12.09 -12.89 -5.83
CA ASN A 105 12.90 -14.12 -5.67
C ASN A 105 12.66 -14.88 -4.34
N SER A 106 11.39 -14.91 -3.89
CA SER A 106 10.97 -15.52 -2.61
C SER A 106 11.48 -14.84 -1.33
N ALA A 107 12.12 -13.67 -1.45
CA ALA A 107 12.47 -12.82 -0.32
C ALA A 107 11.51 -11.62 -0.24
N TYR A 108 11.26 -11.17 0.98
CA TYR A 108 10.34 -10.06 1.25
C TYR A 108 11.08 -8.77 1.58
N HIS A 109 10.66 -7.69 0.94
CA HIS A 109 11.06 -6.32 1.24
C HIS A 109 9.88 -5.61 1.90
N LEU A 110 10.10 -5.07 3.10
CA LEU A 110 9.04 -4.49 3.93
C LEU A 110 9.13 -2.98 3.94
N PHE A 111 7.99 -2.32 3.75
CA PHE A 111 7.90 -0.88 3.68
C PHE A 111 6.81 -0.36 4.62
N GLU A 112 7.17 0.67 5.37
CA GLU A 112 6.27 1.45 6.22
C GLU A 112 6.25 2.89 5.72
N PHE A 113 5.08 3.53 5.69
CA PHE A 113 4.96 4.90 5.22
C PHE A 113 4.66 5.83 6.38
N LYS A 114 5.42 6.92 6.49
CA LYS A 114 5.15 7.98 7.46
C LYS A 114 5.38 9.34 6.81
N TRP A 115 4.36 10.20 6.87
CA TRP A 115 4.46 11.57 6.39
C TRP A 115 5.49 12.40 7.16
N LYS A 116 5.58 12.19 8.48
CA LYS A 116 6.60 12.83 9.32
C LYS A 116 7.79 11.90 9.50
N GLU A 117 8.98 12.46 9.40
CA GLU A 117 10.22 11.75 9.66
C GLU A 117 10.24 11.22 11.11
N LYS A 118 10.43 9.92 11.25
CA LYS A 118 10.70 9.25 12.52
C LYS A 118 11.94 8.41 12.34
N LYS A 119 12.82 8.36 13.34
CA LYS A 119 14.12 7.68 13.22
C LYS A 119 14.02 6.19 12.87
N ASN A 120 12.97 5.46 13.29
CA ASN A 120 12.87 4.02 13.05
C ASN A 120 11.41 3.54 12.94
N ALA A 121 11.11 2.74 11.93
CA ALA A 121 9.92 1.89 11.91
C ALA A 121 10.18 0.59 12.69
N ARG A 122 9.23 0.17 13.52
CA ARG A 122 9.28 -1.14 14.18
C ARG A 122 8.38 -2.10 13.42
N PHE A 123 8.97 -3.00 12.64
CA PHE A 123 8.23 -4.03 11.91
C PHE A 123 7.76 -5.15 12.83
N SER A 124 6.68 -5.83 12.43
CA SER A 124 6.10 -6.91 13.22
C SER A 124 7.08 -8.08 13.38
N LYS A 125 7.45 -8.39 14.63
CA LYS A 125 8.25 -9.59 14.96
C LYS A 125 7.59 -10.88 14.49
N THR A 126 6.26 -10.92 14.43
CA THR A 126 5.49 -12.07 13.92
C THR A 126 5.82 -12.32 12.46
N PHE A 127 5.85 -11.25 11.65
CA PHE A 127 6.21 -11.35 10.23
C PHE A 127 7.67 -11.77 10.07
N LEU A 128 8.59 -11.11 10.77
CA LEU A 128 10.03 -11.38 10.67
C LEU A 128 10.41 -12.82 11.04
N ARG A 129 9.62 -13.49 11.89
CA ARG A 129 9.81 -14.90 12.26
C ARG A 129 9.20 -15.88 11.25
N SER A 130 8.24 -15.43 10.44
CA SER A 130 7.46 -16.28 9.55
C SER A 130 8.01 -16.28 8.12
N TYR A 131 8.79 -15.27 7.74
CA TYR A 131 9.24 -15.04 6.36
C TYR A 131 10.70 -14.64 6.28
N THR A 132 11.36 -14.99 5.17
CA THR A 132 12.69 -14.49 4.83
C THR A 132 12.60 -13.03 4.39
N VAL A 133 13.14 -12.13 5.20
CA VAL A 133 13.09 -10.69 4.95
C VAL A 133 14.46 -10.20 4.48
N ALA A 134 14.52 -9.67 3.26
CA ALA A 134 15.74 -9.12 2.68
C ALA A 134 15.99 -7.67 3.11
N SER A 135 14.95 -6.85 3.24
CA SER A 135 15.10 -5.48 3.71
C SER A 135 13.87 -4.94 4.42
N GLN A 136 14.08 -3.88 5.21
CA GLN A 136 13.08 -3.14 5.96
C GLN A 136 13.35 -1.65 5.76
N LYS A 137 12.42 -0.90 5.19
CA LYS A 137 12.59 0.53 4.90
C LYS A 137 11.41 1.34 5.42
N LEU A 138 11.69 2.41 6.16
CA LEU A 138 10.72 3.45 6.45
C LEU A 138 10.81 4.51 5.36
N VAL A 139 9.69 4.78 4.69
CA VAL A 139 9.61 5.76 3.61
C VAL A 139 8.87 7.00 4.09
N HIS A 140 9.54 8.15 3.97
CA HIS A 140 9.09 9.47 4.37
C HIS A 140 9.53 10.50 3.31
N PRO A 141 9.08 11.77 3.39
CA PRO A 141 9.37 12.76 2.35
C PRO A 141 10.87 12.98 2.07
N GLY A 142 11.73 12.76 3.05
CA GLY A 142 13.18 12.94 2.90
C GLY A 142 13.90 11.81 2.15
N ASN A 143 13.26 10.65 1.92
CA ASN A 143 13.87 9.51 1.22
C ASN A 143 12.94 8.85 0.19
N MET A 144 11.83 9.49 -0.15
CA MET A 144 10.82 8.92 -1.04
C MET A 144 11.34 8.69 -2.45
N GLU A 145 12.24 9.54 -2.94
CA GLU A 145 12.76 9.48 -4.31
C GLU A 145 13.48 8.15 -4.56
N GLU A 146 14.31 7.68 -3.62
CA GLU A 146 14.96 6.37 -3.69
C GLU A 146 14.00 5.18 -3.73
N PHE A 147 12.72 5.39 -3.41
CA PHE A 147 11.71 4.34 -3.41
C PHE A 147 10.85 4.38 -4.68
N ILE A 148 10.58 5.57 -5.25
CA ILE A 148 9.67 5.72 -6.40
C ILE A 148 10.38 5.95 -7.74
N LEU A 149 11.68 6.26 -7.72
CA LEU A 149 12.54 6.36 -8.91
C LEU A 149 13.34 5.06 -9.07
#